data_AF-A0A401IF81-F1
#
_entry.id   AF-A0A401IF81-F1
#
_cell.length_a   1.000
_cell.length_b   1.000
_cell.length_c   1.000
_cell.angle_alpha   90.00
_cell.angle_beta   90.00
_cell.angle_gamma   90.00
#
_symmetry.space_group_name_H-M   'P 1'
#
loop_
_entity.id
_entity.type
_entity.pdbx_description
1 polymer ?
#
loop_
_entity_poly.entity_id
_entity_poly.type
_entity_poly.pdbx_seq_one_letter_code
_entity_poly.pdbx_strand_id
1 'polypeptide(L)'
;MTKGILPSQIIILCLLTLAITIAAVPGYLSGKWTWKDQPQVTQIKEIASIRKTSLPLEGWKTLTQKEIVIGGNQWSMQIIEKPEQDPVTLLLMPQDYYKNHPQVEWVDIQGLEKWKTDSHTTLKFKTGEKENNEVTAHFFKGWNNQTFAVVQWYAWPNGGNFAPAQWFWVDQKAQLKRQRVPWVGVSVKIPIEPLSELKDVEPLAKSLAQTIQATLDKNIFQR
;
A
#
# COMPACT_ATOMS: atom_id res chain seq x y z
N MET A 1 23.64 -35.63 32.69
CA MET A 1 24.62 -34.88 31.88
C MET A 1 24.17 -33.42 31.79
N THR A 2 24.78 -32.55 32.57
CA THR A 2 24.57 -31.09 32.53
C THR A 2 25.30 -30.54 31.30
N LYS A 3 24.58 -30.01 30.30
CA LYS A 3 25.20 -29.29 29.18
C LYS A 3 25.86 -28.03 29.75
N GLY A 4 27.20 -27.98 29.73
CA GLY A 4 27.95 -26.78 30.09
C GLY A 4 27.64 -25.62 29.16
N ILE A 5 27.64 -24.40 29.70
CA ILE A 5 27.38 -23.19 28.93
C ILE A 5 28.52 -23.01 27.92
N LEU A 6 28.19 -22.98 26.63
CA LEU A 6 29.17 -22.80 25.57
C LEU A 6 29.68 -21.35 25.57
N PRO A 7 30.94 -21.08 25.21
CA PRO A 7 31.49 -19.71 25.15
C PRO A 7 30.68 -18.80 24.21
N SER A 8 30.05 -19.36 23.17
CA SER A 8 29.11 -18.64 22.31
C SER A 8 27.88 -18.12 23.06
N GLN A 9 27.36 -18.87 24.04
CA GLN A 9 26.24 -18.45 24.86
C GLN A 9 26.63 -17.31 25.80
N ILE A 10 27.87 -17.29 26.29
CA ILE A 10 28.41 -16.19 27.10
C ILE A 10 28.55 -14.93 26.24
N ILE A 11 29.08 -15.05 25.03
CA ILE A 11 29.23 -13.92 24.09
C ILE A 11 27.87 -13.34 23.70
N ILE A 12 26.91 -14.20 23.35
CA ILE A 12 25.54 -13.79 23.03
C ILE A 12 24.90 -13.10 24.23
N LEU A 13 25.08 -13.66 25.44
CA LEU A 13 24.56 -13.05 26.66
C LEU A 13 25.16 -11.66 26.84
N CYS A 14 26.49 -11.50 26.78
CA CYS A 14 27.15 -10.21 26.90
C CYS A 14 26.66 -9.18 25.87
N LEU A 15 26.49 -9.59 24.61
CA LEU A 15 25.96 -8.71 23.55
C LEU A 15 24.50 -8.30 23.83
N LEU A 16 23.66 -9.22 24.29
CA LEU A 16 22.28 -8.94 24.69
C LEU A 16 22.23 -7.98 25.87
N THR A 17 23.04 -8.22 26.92
CA THR A 17 23.07 -7.33 28.09
C THR A 17 23.54 -5.93 27.70
N LEU A 18 24.55 -5.83 26.84
CA LEU A 18 25.05 -4.55 26.34
C LEU A 18 23.99 -3.82 25.49
N ALA A 19 23.27 -4.53 24.64
CA ALA A 19 22.18 -3.96 23.84
C ALA A 19 21.05 -3.43 24.74
N ILE A 20 20.67 -4.19 25.77
CA ILE A 20 19.62 -3.81 26.73
C ILE A 20 20.06 -2.59 27.56
N THR A 21 21.30 -2.56 28.05
CA THR A 21 21.77 -1.43 28.87
C THR A 21 21.85 -0.13 28.07
N ILE A 22 22.28 -0.19 26.81
CA ILE A 22 22.31 0.99 25.93
C ILE A 22 20.90 1.44 25.54
N ALA A 23 19.99 0.51 25.26
CA ALA A 23 18.65 0.83 24.75
C ALA A 23 17.62 1.19 25.84
N ALA A 24 17.62 0.50 26.98
CA ALA A 24 16.55 0.57 27.98
C ALA A 24 16.88 1.50 29.16
N VAL A 25 18.13 1.52 29.63
CA VAL A 25 18.52 2.27 30.84
C VAL A 25 18.35 3.80 30.69
N PRO A 26 18.72 4.43 29.56
CA PRO A 26 18.49 5.88 29.39
C PRO A 26 17.00 6.24 29.43
N GLY A 27 16.14 5.41 28.85
CA GLY A 27 14.68 5.62 28.83
C GLY A 27 14.03 5.43 30.20
N TYR A 28 14.54 4.49 31.01
CA TYR A 28 14.08 4.25 32.38
C TYR A 28 14.47 5.41 33.32
N LEU A 29 15.71 5.90 33.24
CA LEU A 29 16.21 6.96 34.12
C LEU A 29 15.69 8.36 33.76
N SER A 30 15.47 8.64 32.47
CA SER A 30 15.03 9.97 32.01
C SER A 30 13.52 10.18 32.10
N GLY A 31 12.73 9.13 32.40
CA GLY A 31 11.26 9.15 32.35
C GLY A 31 10.67 9.38 30.95
N LYS A 32 11.51 9.62 29.94
CA LYS A 32 11.16 9.85 28.54
C LYS A 32 11.39 8.56 27.77
N TRP A 33 10.51 7.58 27.97
CA TRP A 33 10.50 6.36 27.16
C TRP A 33 10.09 6.73 25.73
N THR A 34 11.07 7.06 24.88
CA THR A 34 10.83 7.48 23.49
C THR A 34 10.20 6.39 22.61
N TRP A 35 10.15 5.14 23.10
CA TRP A 35 9.45 4.02 22.45
C TRP A 35 7.98 3.89 22.90
N LYS A 36 7.50 4.76 23.79
CA LYS A 36 6.12 4.72 24.29
C LYS A 36 5.14 5.17 23.21
N ASP A 37 5.54 6.18 22.44
CA ASP A 37 4.74 6.75 21.36
C ASP A 37 5.40 6.47 20.02
N GLN A 38 4.67 5.79 19.14
CA GLN A 38 5.12 5.59 17.76
C GLN A 38 5.19 6.96 17.07
N PRO A 39 6.20 7.18 16.20
CA PRO A 39 6.25 8.40 15.41
C PRO A 39 4.96 8.57 14.62
N GLN A 40 4.53 9.82 14.42
CA GLN A 40 3.34 10.11 13.63
C GLN A 40 3.65 10.06 12.13
N VAL A 41 2.63 9.81 11.33
CA VAL A 41 2.67 10.01 9.89
C VAL A 41 2.41 11.50 9.63
N THR A 42 3.41 12.22 9.12
CA THR A 42 3.33 13.67 8.92
C THR A 42 2.17 14.08 8.01
N GLN A 43 1.92 13.28 6.95
CA GLN A 43 0.92 13.56 5.90
C GLN A 43 -0.47 12.95 6.17
N ILE A 44 -0.79 12.59 7.43
CA ILE A 44 -2.00 11.79 7.70
C ILE A 44 -3.29 12.54 7.33
N LYS A 45 -3.31 13.87 7.43
CA LYS A 45 -4.48 14.68 7.09
C LYS A 45 -4.70 14.74 5.59
N GLU A 46 -3.62 14.90 4.84
CA GLU A 46 -3.58 14.94 3.38
C GLU A 46 -4.02 13.58 2.82
N ILE A 47 -3.50 12.48 3.37
CA ILE A 47 -3.91 11.12 3.01
C ILE A 47 -5.40 10.92 3.31
N ALA A 48 -5.87 11.28 4.50
CA ALA A 48 -7.27 11.14 4.87
C ALA A 48 -8.24 11.98 4.00
N SER A 49 -7.73 13.03 3.35
CA SER A 49 -8.52 13.91 2.47
C SER A 49 -8.93 13.22 1.16
N ILE A 50 -8.20 12.19 0.71
CA ILE A 50 -8.50 11.39 -0.49
C ILE A 50 -9.93 10.83 -0.47
N ARG A 51 -10.50 10.58 0.71
CA ARG A 51 -11.90 10.13 0.86
C ARG A 51 -12.90 11.08 0.22
N LYS A 52 -12.63 12.37 0.29
CA LYS A 52 -13.56 13.46 -0.08
C LYS A 52 -13.14 14.21 -1.33
N THR A 53 -11.94 13.95 -1.84
CA THR A 53 -11.37 14.67 -2.98
C THR A 53 -11.00 13.67 -4.06
N SER A 54 -11.40 13.94 -5.30
CA SER A 54 -10.98 13.12 -6.44
C SER A 54 -9.48 13.22 -6.65
N LEU A 55 -8.86 12.10 -7.03
CA LEU A 55 -7.45 12.09 -7.44
C LEU A 55 -7.37 12.53 -8.91
N PRO A 56 -6.78 13.69 -9.23
CA PRO A 56 -6.69 14.15 -10.61
C PRO A 56 -5.62 13.35 -11.36
N LEU A 57 -6.04 12.53 -12.32
CA LEU A 57 -5.17 11.69 -13.12
C LEU A 57 -4.94 12.33 -14.50
N GLU A 58 -3.68 12.51 -14.87
CA GLU A 58 -3.31 13.13 -16.14
C GLU A 58 -3.83 12.29 -17.33
N GLY A 59 -4.53 12.94 -18.26
CA GLY A 59 -5.14 12.28 -19.41
C GLY A 59 -6.42 11.49 -19.12
N TRP A 60 -6.96 11.58 -17.89
CA TRP A 60 -8.21 10.95 -17.48
C TRP A 60 -9.20 11.98 -16.92
N LYS A 61 -10.46 11.88 -17.33
CA LYS A 61 -11.56 12.68 -16.80
C LYS A 61 -12.24 11.93 -15.67
N THR A 62 -12.45 12.58 -14.54
CA THR A 62 -13.27 12.01 -13.45
C THR A 62 -14.74 12.27 -13.75
N LEU A 63 -15.53 11.20 -13.86
CA LEU A 63 -16.98 11.27 -14.08
C LEU A 63 -17.76 11.39 -12.78
N THR A 64 -17.33 10.65 -11.76
CA THR A 64 -18.00 10.62 -10.45
C THR A 64 -16.96 10.29 -9.38
N GLN A 65 -17.12 10.87 -8.20
CA GLN A 65 -16.38 10.51 -7.01
C GLN A 65 -17.35 10.44 -5.83
N LYS A 66 -17.21 9.42 -4.98
CA LYS A 66 -17.96 9.29 -3.73
C LYS A 66 -17.19 8.46 -2.71
N GLU A 67 -17.49 8.70 -1.44
CA GLU A 67 -17.03 7.86 -0.33
C GLU A 67 -17.92 6.62 -0.21
N ILE A 68 -17.32 5.45 0.01
CA ILE A 68 -18.01 4.17 0.25
C ILE A 68 -17.36 3.42 1.41
N VAL A 69 -18.09 2.47 2.00
CA VAL A 69 -17.57 1.61 3.07
C VAL A 69 -17.39 0.19 2.56
N ILE A 70 -16.18 -0.37 2.71
CA ILE A 70 -15.86 -1.76 2.39
C ILE A 70 -15.04 -2.33 3.55
N GLY A 71 -15.45 -3.48 4.11
CA GLY A 71 -14.72 -4.13 5.21
C GLY A 71 -14.62 -3.28 6.49
N GLY A 72 -15.54 -2.32 6.69
CA GLY A 72 -15.46 -1.36 7.80
C GLY A 72 -14.50 -0.18 7.56
N ASN A 73 -13.77 -0.17 6.45
CA ASN A 73 -12.88 0.92 6.05
C ASN A 73 -13.59 1.90 5.10
N GLN A 74 -13.20 3.17 5.17
CA GLN A 74 -13.68 4.23 4.28
C GLN A 74 -12.82 4.29 3.02
N TRP A 75 -13.44 4.11 1.85
CA TRP A 75 -12.81 4.16 0.54
C TRP A 75 -13.31 5.34 -0.26
N SER A 76 -12.42 5.96 -1.04
CA SER A 76 -12.79 6.85 -2.12
C SER A 76 -13.00 6.02 -3.39
N MET A 77 -14.20 6.07 -3.95
CA MET A 77 -14.51 5.45 -5.24
C MET A 77 -14.63 6.56 -6.29
N GLN A 78 -13.83 6.47 -7.35
CA GLN A 78 -13.95 7.34 -8.51
C GLN A 78 -14.09 6.54 -9.80
N ILE A 79 -14.96 7.03 -10.69
CA ILE A 79 -15.10 6.51 -12.06
C ILE A 79 -14.36 7.48 -12.96
N ILE A 80 -13.40 6.95 -13.72
CA ILE A 80 -12.53 7.72 -14.62
C ILE A 80 -12.69 7.24 -16.06
N GLU A 81 -12.58 8.17 -16.99
CA GLU A 81 -12.77 7.96 -18.43
C GLU A 81 -11.59 8.54 -19.20
N LYS A 82 -11.24 7.86 -20.30
CA LYS A 82 -10.38 8.39 -21.35
C LYS A 82 -11.09 8.20 -22.69
N PRO A 83 -10.89 9.07 -23.70
CA PRO A 83 -11.49 8.87 -25.02
C PRO A 83 -11.21 7.46 -25.55
N GLU A 84 -12.24 6.84 -26.15
CA GLU A 84 -12.18 5.50 -26.75
C GLU A 84 -11.91 4.35 -25.76
N GLN A 85 -12.14 4.56 -24.46
CA GLN A 85 -11.99 3.54 -23.42
C GLN A 85 -13.22 3.47 -22.52
N ASP A 86 -13.59 2.26 -22.11
CA ASP A 86 -14.65 2.06 -21.14
C ASP A 86 -14.30 2.69 -19.78
N PRO A 87 -15.28 3.24 -19.04
CA PRO A 87 -15.03 3.84 -17.74
C PRO A 87 -14.40 2.85 -16.75
N VAL A 88 -13.28 3.25 -16.15
CA VAL A 88 -12.54 2.48 -15.16
C VAL A 88 -12.97 2.88 -13.76
N THR A 89 -13.12 1.91 -12.86
CA THR A 89 -13.35 2.21 -11.43
C THR A 89 -12.04 2.19 -10.68
N LEU A 90 -11.71 3.28 -9.98
CA LEU A 90 -10.59 3.39 -9.07
C LEU A 90 -11.09 3.50 -7.64
N LEU A 91 -10.59 2.62 -6.78
CA LEU A 91 -10.81 2.60 -5.34
C LEU A 91 -9.51 2.98 -4.64
N LEU A 92 -9.59 3.95 -3.71
CA LEU A 92 -8.48 4.39 -2.88
C LEU A 92 -8.86 4.28 -1.41
N MET A 93 -8.10 3.52 -0.64
CA MET A 93 -8.24 3.44 0.82
C MET A 93 -7.13 4.22 1.50
N PRO A 94 -7.40 5.42 1.98
CA PRO A 94 -6.40 6.19 2.69
C PRO A 94 -6.15 5.65 4.10
N GLN A 95 -4.91 5.74 4.55
CA GLN A 95 -4.58 5.58 5.96
C GLN A 95 -5.22 6.73 6.76
N ASP A 96 -6.18 6.41 7.61
CA ASP A 96 -6.94 7.35 8.43
C ASP A 96 -6.33 7.56 9.84
N TYR A 97 -5.49 6.63 10.29
CA TYR A 97 -4.77 6.72 11.55
C TYR A 97 -3.32 6.26 11.42
N TYR A 98 -2.40 6.96 12.09
CA TYR A 98 -0.95 6.74 11.94
C TYR A 98 -0.46 5.35 12.39
N LYS A 99 -1.25 4.60 13.18
CA LYS A 99 -0.94 3.21 13.56
C LYS A 99 -1.54 2.18 12.61
N ASN A 100 -2.46 2.57 11.74
CA ASN A 100 -3.09 1.66 10.80
C ASN A 100 -2.07 1.20 9.77
N HIS A 101 -2.19 -0.06 9.39
CA HIS A 101 -1.30 -0.76 8.49
C HIS A 101 -2.11 -1.60 7.50
N PRO A 102 -1.57 -1.92 6.32
CA PRO A 102 -2.22 -2.83 5.37
C PRO A 102 -2.54 -4.18 6.01
N GLN A 103 -3.71 -4.74 5.73
CA GLN A 103 -4.19 -6.01 6.28
C GLN A 103 -4.87 -6.86 5.21
N VAL A 104 -6.20 -6.86 5.17
CA VAL A 104 -7.05 -7.83 4.46
C VAL A 104 -7.92 -7.19 3.38
N GLU A 105 -7.61 -5.95 3.00
CA GLU A 105 -8.44 -5.12 2.13
C GLU A 105 -8.82 -5.79 0.80
N TRP A 106 -7.90 -6.57 0.23
CA TRP A 106 -8.14 -7.31 -1.02
C TRP A 106 -9.20 -8.39 -0.87
N VAL A 107 -9.24 -9.07 0.27
CA VAL A 107 -10.24 -10.10 0.57
C VAL A 107 -11.61 -9.47 0.75
N ASP A 108 -11.69 -8.30 1.42
CA ASP A 108 -12.95 -7.58 1.61
C ASP A 108 -13.55 -7.11 0.28
N ILE A 109 -12.72 -6.56 -0.63
CA ILE A 109 -13.17 -6.17 -1.98
C ILE A 109 -13.65 -7.41 -2.74
N GLN A 110 -12.87 -8.49 -2.75
CA GLN A 110 -13.25 -9.70 -3.48
C GLN A 110 -14.56 -10.30 -2.94
N GLY A 111 -14.73 -10.31 -1.62
CA GLY A 111 -15.95 -10.79 -0.95
C GLY A 111 -17.17 -9.93 -1.26
N LEU A 112 -17.03 -8.60 -1.25
CA LEU A 112 -18.10 -7.68 -1.63
C LEU A 112 -18.54 -7.87 -3.08
N GLU A 113 -17.58 -7.97 -4.00
CA GLU A 113 -17.82 -8.10 -5.43
C GLU A 113 -18.26 -9.51 -5.85
N LYS A 114 -18.08 -10.50 -4.95
CA LYS A 114 -18.34 -11.93 -5.19
C LYS A 114 -17.62 -12.46 -6.42
N TRP A 115 -16.38 -12.01 -6.64
CA TRP A 115 -15.63 -12.39 -7.82
C TRP A 115 -15.21 -13.85 -7.79
N LYS A 116 -15.38 -14.49 -8.95
CA LYS A 116 -14.51 -15.58 -9.37
C LYS A 116 -13.27 -14.96 -10.00
N THR A 117 -12.10 -15.55 -9.76
CA THR A 117 -10.82 -15.00 -10.23
C THR A 117 -10.04 -16.05 -11.01
N ASP A 118 -9.27 -15.59 -11.99
CA ASP A 118 -8.33 -16.40 -12.76
C ASP A 118 -7.08 -15.56 -13.14
N SER A 119 -6.14 -16.20 -13.83
CA SER A 119 -5.00 -15.53 -14.48
C SER A 119 -4.17 -14.63 -13.55
N HIS A 120 -3.97 -15.07 -12.31
CA HIS A 120 -3.20 -14.31 -11.32
C HIS A 120 -1.74 -14.13 -11.75
N THR A 121 -1.31 -12.88 -11.87
CA THR A 121 0.06 -12.48 -12.18
C THR A 121 0.45 -11.23 -11.38
N THR A 122 1.68 -10.78 -11.56
CA THR A 122 2.18 -9.55 -10.96
C THR A 122 2.48 -8.53 -12.04
N LEU A 123 2.00 -7.30 -11.84
CA LEU A 123 2.32 -6.16 -12.69
C LEU A 123 3.42 -5.33 -12.03
N LYS A 124 4.60 -5.31 -12.66
CA LYS A 124 5.75 -4.52 -12.18
C LYS A 124 5.93 -3.26 -13.01
N PHE A 125 6.09 -2.14 -12.33
CA PHE A 125 6.32 -0.85 -12.96
C PHE A 125 7.16 0.07 -12.07
N LYS A 126 7.79 1.05 -12.69
CA LYS A 126 8.58 2.09 -12.00
C LYS A 126 7.87 3.43 -12.09
N THR A 127 8.01 4.25 -11.04
CA THR A 127 7.54 5.64 -11.03
C THR A 127 8.69 6.63 -10.84
N GLY A 128 8.90 7.51 -11.82
CA GLY A 128 10.01 8.47 -11.84
C GLY A 128 11.36 7.87 -12.25
N GLU A 129 12.40 8.70 -12.22
CA GLU A 129 13.74 8.37 -12.75
C GLU A 129 14.66 7.68 -11.72
N LYS A 130 14.30 7.65 -10.44
CA LYS A 130 15.14 7.04 -9.39
C LYS A 130 15.02 5.52 -9.44
N GLU A 131 16.17 4.83 -9.43
CA GLU A 131 16.25 3.37 -9.58
C GLU A 131 15.45 2.56 -8.54
N ASN A 132 15.18 3.13 -7.36
CA ASN A 132 14.52 2.45 -6.24
C ASN A 132 12.99 2.56 -6.21
N ASN A 133 12.36 3.13 -7.23
CA ASN A 133 10.91 3.37 -7.25
C ASN A 133 10.13 2.25 -7.97
N GLU A 134 10.33 1.00 -7.56
CA GLU A 134 9.60 -0.14 -8.12
C GLU A 134 8.31 -0.41 -7.34
N VAL A 135 7.21 -0.61 -8.08
CA VAL A 135 5.91 -1.06 -7.57
C VAL A 135 5.61 -2.44 -8.12
N THR A 136 5.14 -3.33 -7.25
CA THR A 136 4.61 -4.65 -7.64
C THR A 136 3.14 -4.74 -7.28
N ALA A 137 2.26 -4.67 -8.28
CA ALA A 137 0.84 -4.84 -8.09
C ALA A 137 0.39 -6.28 -8.38
N HIS A 138 -0.66 -6.72 -7.69
CA HIS A 138 -1.38 -7.93 -8.02
C HIS A 138 -2.27 -7.64 -9.22
N PHE A 139 -2.18 -8.46 -10.26
CA PHE A 139 -2.92 -8.28 -11.50
C PHE A 139 -3.61 -9.59 -11.86
N PHE A 140 -4.93 -9.57 -11.95
CA PHE A 140 -5.71 -10.77 -12.20
C PHE A 140 -7.00 -10.42 -12.90
N LYS A 141 -7.66 -11.43 -13.48
CA LYS A 141 -9.00 -11.27 -14.03
C LYS A 141 -10.02 -11.70 -13.00
N GLY A 142 -11.02 -10.84 -12.77
CA GLY A 142 -12.12 -11.07 -11.85
C GLY A 142 -13.44 -10.93 -12.57
N TRP A 143 -14.40 -11.81 -12.30
CA TRP A 143 -15.72 -11.71 -12.92
C TRP A 143 -16.87 -12.07 -11.97
N ASN A 144 -18.00 -11.42 -12.24
CA ASN A 144 -19.31 -11.74 -11.69
C ASN A 144 -20.35 -11.70 -12.84
N ASN A 145 -21.12 -10.62 -12.97
CA ASN A 145 -21.98 -10.30 -14.12
C ASN A 145 -21.20 -9.62 -15.26
N GLN A 146 -20.03 -9.04 -14.93
CA GLN A 146 -19.11 -8.40 -15.85
C GLN A 146 -17.70 -8.93 -15.60
N THR A 147 -16.81 -8.80 -16.59
CA THR A 147 -15.42 -9.24 -16.50
C THR A 147 -14.51 -8.02 -16.37
N PHE A 148 -13.55 -8.10 -15.45
CA PHE A 148 -12.64 -7.02 -15.14
C PHE A 148 -11.20 -7.52 -15.11
N ALA A 149 -10.28 -6.70 -15.60
CA ALA A 149 -8.89 -6.77 -15.21
C ALA A 149 -8.70 -5.93 -13.93
N VAL A 150 -8.23 -6.58 -12.87
CA VAL A 150 -8.11 -5.98 -11.53
C VAL A 150 -6.66 -5.78 -11.19
N VAL A 151 -6.29 -4.56 -10.79
CA VAL A 151 -4.92 -4.19 -10.35
C VAL A 151 -4.97 -3.70 -8.91
N GLN A 152 -4.22 -4.34 -8.01
CA GLN A 152 -4.26 -4.05 -6.57
C GLN A 152 -2.86 -3.90 -5.97
N TRP A 153 -2.63 -2.83 -5.21
CA TRP A 153 -1.42 -2.65 -4.42
C TRP A 153 -1.60 -1.65 -3.28
N TYR A 154 -0.75 -1.74 -2.27
CA TYR A 154 -0.57 -0.66 -1.29
C TYR A 154 0.51 0.28 -1.82
N ALA A 155 0.14 1.52 -2.09
CA ALA A 155 1.04 2.59 -2.50
C ALA A 155 1.67 3.24 -1.26
N TRP A 156 2.96 3.57 -1.32
CA TRP A 156 3.66 4.40 -0.34
C TRP A 156 4.69 5.28 -1.08
N PRO A 157 5.36 6.23 -0.41
CA PRO A 157 6.28 7.13 -1.10
C PRO A 157 7.38 6.36 -1.82
N ASN A 158 7.53 6.58 -3.13
CA ASN A 158 8.57 5.95 -3.96
C ASN A 158 8.47 4.41 -4.02
N GLY A 159 7.28 3.82 -3.88
CA GLY A 159 7.13 2.38 -4.03
C GLY A 159 5.74 1.86 -3.73
N GLY A 160 5.60 0.55 -3.81
CA GLY A 160 4.33 -0.09 -3.50
C GLY A 160 4.38 -1.60 -3.69
N ASN A 161 3.50 -2.29 -2.98
CA ASN A 161 3.36 -3.73 -3.13
C ASN A 161 1.96 -4.19 -2.75
N PHE A 162 1.47 -5.25 -3.41
CA PHE A 162 0.21 -5.89 -3.03
C PHE A 162 0.29 -6.65 -1.70
N ALA A 163 1.48 -7.10 -1.29
CA ALA A 163 1.66 -7.84 -0.04
C ALA A 163 1.86 -6.89 1.15
N PRO A 164 1.03 -6.97 2.21
CA PRO A 164 1.17 -6.15 3.42
C PRO A 164 2.56 -6.23 4.07
N ALA A 165 3.18 -7.41 4.04
CA ALA A 165 4.49 -7.66 4.64
C ALA A 165 5.61 -6.79 4.04
N GLN A 166 5.48 -6.38 2.77
CA GLN A 166 6.48 -5.51 2.14
C GLN A 166 6.45 -4.10 2.72
N TRP A 167 5.24 -3.55 2.94
CA TRP A 167 5.11 -2.29 3.65
C TRP A 167 5.65 -2.38 5.08
N PHE A 168 5.38 -3.49 5.79
CA PHE A 168 5.89 -3.69 7.15
C PHE A 168 7.41 -3.54 7.22
N TRP A 169 8.16 -4.19 6.33
CA TRP A 169 9.63 -4.08 6.33
C TRP A 169 10.13 -2.67 5.99
N VAL A 170 9.44 -1.96 5.09
CA VAL A 170 9.77 -0.58 4.74
C VAL A 170 9.51 0.36 5.93
N ASP A 171 8.38 0.19 6.63
CA ASP A 171 8.02 0.95 7.82
C ASP A 171 8.98 0.66 8.99
N GLN A 172 9.35 -0.61 9.23
CA GLN A 172 10.33 -0.98 10.27
C GLN A 172 11.68 -0.26 10.07
N LYS A 173 12.18 -0.20 8.83
CA LYS A 173 13.41 0.54 8.50
C LYS A 173 13.25 2.05 8.73
N ALA A 174 12.09 2.62 8.41
CA ALA A 174 11.81 4.03 8.63
C ALA A 174 11.71 4.38 10.13
N GLN A 175 11.18 3.47 10.96
CA GLN A 175 11.08 3.65 12.40
C GLN A 175 12.44 3.79 13.08
N LEU A 176 13.51 3.21 12.53
CA LEU A 176 14.89 3.45 12.98
C LEU A 176 15.29 4.93 12.90
N LYS A 177 14.68 5.67 11.96
CA LYS A 177 14.84 7.12 11.80
C LYS A 177 13.70 7.93 12.44
N ARG A 178 12.92 7.30 13.32
CA ARG A 178 11.72 7.87 13.96
C ARG A 178 10.70 8.43 12.96
N GLN A 179 10.51 7.70 11.85
CA GLN A 179 9.52 8.04 10.83
C GLN A 179 8.55 6.86 10.64
N ARG A 180 7.37 7.17 10.11
CA ARG A 180 6.41 6.17 9.64
C ARG A 180 6.19 6.35 8.15
N VAL A 181 5.96 5.25 7.48
CA VAL A 181 5.75 5.22 6.04
C VAL A 181 4.24 5.32 5.79
N PRO A 182 3.75 6.43 5.22
CA PRO A 182 2.35 6.53 4.86
C PRO A 182 1.99 5.51 3.79
N TRP A 183 0.72 5.13 3.72
CA TRP A 183 0.25 4.24 2.67
C TRP A 183 -1.19 4.54 2.23
N VAL A 184 -1.52 4.09 1.02
CA VAL A 184 -2.87 4.13 0.43
C VAL A 184 -3.12 2.80 -0.26
N GLY A 185 -4.22 2.11 0.07
CA GLY A 185 -4.67 0.94 -0.68
C GLY A 185 -5.23 1.37 -2.03
N VAL A 186 -4.76 0.81 -3.13
CA VAL A 186 -5.21 1.10 -4.49
C VAL A 186 -5.80 -0.15 -5.11
N SER A 187 -7.03 -0.05 -5.63
CA SER A 187 -7.67 -1.11 -6.42
C SER A 187 -8.30 -0.51 -7.67
N VAL A 188 -7.84 -0.95 -8.83
CA VAL A 188 -8.34 -0.53 -10.14
C VAL A 188 -9.13 -1.67 -10.76
N LYS A 189 -10.32 -1.37 -11.28
CA LYS A 189 -11.16 -2.31 -12.03
C LYS A 189 -11.34 -1.78 -13.44
N ILE A 190 -10.69 -2.43 -14.41
CA ILE A 190 -10.76 -2.09 -15.82
C ILE A 190 -11.77 -3.05 -16.46
N PRO A 191 -12.90 -2.59 -17.02
CA PRO A 191 -13.81 -3.45 -17.77
C PRO A 191 -13.09 -4.08 -18.96
N ILE A 192 -13.28 -5.39 -19.17
CA ILE A 192 -12.72 -6.11 -20.31
C ILE A 192 -13.77 -7.05 -20.91
N GLU A 193 -13.61 -7.41 -22.18
CA GLU A 193 -14.45 -8.43 -22.78
C GLU A 193 -14.25 -9.79 -22.10
N PRO A 194 -15.30 -10.63 -21.93
CA PRO A 194 -15.19 -11.90 -21.22
C PRO A 194 -14.13 -12.87 -21.79
N LEU A 195 -13.90 -12.80 -23.10
CA LEU A 195 -12.96 -13.64 -23.84
C LEU A 195 -11.57 -13.00 -24.03
N SER A 196 -11.38 -11.74 -23.59
CA SER A 196 -10.08 -11.07 -23.69
C SER A 196 -9.07 -11.69 -22.74
N GLU A 197 -7.82 -11.76 -23.18
CA GLU A 197 -6.72 -12.21 -22.32
C GLU A 197 -6.23 -11.05 -21.45
N LEU A 198 -5.83 -11.38 -20.21
CA LEU A 198 -5.33 -10.37 -19.27
C LEU A 198 -4.11 -9.60 -19.82
N LYS A 199 -3.33 -10.25 -20.69
CA LYS A 199 -2.15 -9.68 -21.35
C LYS A 199 -2.48 -8.55 -22.33
N ASP A 200 -3.65 -8.59 -22.96
CA ASP A 200 -4.07 -7.58 -23.92
C ASP A 200 -4.27 -6.20 -23.25
N VAL A 201 -4.68 -6.23 -21.98
CA VAL A 201 -4.98 -5.04 -21.18
C VAL A 201 -3.81 -4.64 -20.27
N GLU A 202 -2.75 -5.45 -20.21
CA GLU A 202 -1.55 -5.18 -19.43
C GLU A 202 -0.92 -3.80 -19.72
N PRO A 203 -0.78 -3.33 -20.98
CA PRO A 203 -0.21 -2.01 -21.26
C PRO A 203 -1.04 -0.86 -20.67
N LEU A 204 -2.38 -0.96 -20.77
CA LEU A 204 -3.29 0.02 -20.20
C LEU A 204 -3.23 0.00 -18.66
N ALA A 205 -3.31 -1.19 -18.08
CA ALA A 205 -3.20 -1.40 -16.64
C ALA A 205 -1.90 -0.82 -16.08
N LYS A 206 -0.77 -1.05 -16.77
CA LYS A 206 0.54 -0.54 -16.40
C LYS A 206 0.60 0.98 -16.47
N SER A 207 0.17 1.56 -17.59
CA SER A 207 0.19 3.02 -17.78
C SER A 207 -0.68 3.71 -16.73
N LEU A 208 -1.89 3.21 -16.48
CA LEU A 208 -2.79 3.77 -15.48
C LEU A 208 -2.22 3.63 -14.06
N ALA A 209 -1.67 2.47 -13.70
CA ALA A 209 -1.06 2.27 -12.39
C ALA A 209 0.15 3.19 -12.16
N GLN A 210 0.96 3.44 -13.19
CA GLN A 210 2.05 4.42 -13.15
C GLN A 210 1.53 5.84 -12.93
N THR A 211 0.48 6.25 -13.66
CA THR A 211 -0.14 7.57 -13.46
C THR A 211 -0.69 7.72 -12.05
N ILE A 212 -1.42 6.72 -11.54
CA ILE A 212 -1.97 6.76 -10.17
C ILE A 212 -0.87 6.89 -9.14
N GLN A 213 0.17 6.04 -9.22
CA GLN A 213 1.26 6.07 -8.27
C GLN A 213 2.04 7.40 -8.35
N ALA A 214 2.32 7.92 -9.56
CA ALA A 214 2.97 9.21 -9.72
C ALA A 214 2.14 10.38 -9.15
N THR A 215 0.81 10.35 -9.32
CA THR A 215 -0.08 11.35 -8.75
C THR A 215 -0.13 11.26 -7.23
N LEU A 216 -0.15 10.04 -6.64
CA LEU A 216 -0.07 9.85 -5.18
C LEU A 216 1.28 10.35 -4.63
N ASP A 217 2.39 9.98 -5.30
CA ASP A 217 3.73 10.44 -4.95
C ASP A 217 3.82 11.97 -4.96
N LYS A 218 3.17 12.64 -5.93
CA LYS A 218 3.19 14.10 -6.10
C LYS A 218 2.23 14.85 -5.17
N ASN A 219 1.00 14.38 -5.02
CA ASN A 219 -0.05 15.18 -4.38
C ASN A 219 -0.30 14.80 -2.92
N ILE A 220 0.07 13.57 -2.51
CA ILE A 220 -0.27 13.01 -1.20
C ILE A 220 0.98 12.74 -0.38
N PHE A 221 1.99 12.10 -0.98
CA PHE A 221 3.20 11.67 -0.29
C PHE A 221 4.33 12.72 -0.27
N GLN A 222 4.14 13.87 -0.92
CA GLN A 222 5.09 14.97 -0.83
C GLN A 222 5.17 15.53 0.59
N ARG A 223 6.35 16.05 0.93
CA ARG A 223 6.70 16.60 2.23
C ARG A 223 6.99 18.08 2.11
#